data_AF-A0A9P7E1P0-F1
#
_entry.id   AF-A0A9P7E1P0-F1
#
_cell.length_a   1.000
_cell.length_b   1.000
_cell.length_c   1.000
_cell.angle_alpha   90.00
_cell.angle_beta   90.00
_cell.angle_gamma   90.00
#
_symmetry.space_group_name_H-M   'P 1'
#
loop_
_entity.id
_entity.type
_entity.pdbx_description
1 polymer ?
#
loop_
_entity_poly.entity_id
_entity_poly.type
_entity_poly.pdbx_seq_one_letter_code
_entity_poly.pdbx_strand_id
1 'polypeptide(L)'
;MRIAPPDLLQTQLLAQGQQLHDTNAVTEKLWTQLFDLQMRLFDVECEHDLTQLHLEMMQMHQPPPNKAAPKTCHQHKPKPKQVDYTYYPDGDQNVIWHSDPETPASDASDHPPGSPQYTHPTPPPFNSIPSPQFAHHC
;
A
#
# COMPACT_ATOMS: atom_id res chain seq x y z
N MET A 1 -8.54 -42.96 61.12
CA MET A 1 -8.07 -41.91 60.20
C MET A 1 -6.76 -42.37 59.57
N ARG A 2 -6.74 -42.65 58.26
CA ARG A 2 -5.49 -42.94 57.53
C ARG A 2 -4.95 -41.60 57.03
N ILE A 3 -3.85 -41.15 57.61
CA ILE A 3 -3.11 -39.99 57.12
C ILE A 3 -2.32 -40.49 55.91
N ALA A 4 -2.54 -39.89 54.73
CA ALA A 4 -1.78 -40.23 53.55
C ALA A 4 -0.29 -39.89 53.77
N PRO A 5 0.66 -40.73 53.34
CA PRO A 5 2.08 -40.45 53.53
C PRO A 5 2.48 -39.17 52.78
N PRO A 6 3.35 -38.33 53.37
CA PRO A 6 3.71 -37.02 52.83
C PRO A 6 4.27 -37.09 51.39
N ASP A 7 4.92 -38.20 51.02
CA ASP A 7 5.50 -38.43 49.70
C ASP A 7 4.47 -38.48 48.56
N LEU A 8 3.24 -38.92 48.84
CA LEU A 8 2.19 -39.05 47.82
C LEU A 8 1.66 -37.67 47.40
N LEU A 9 1.54 -36.75 48.36
CA LEU A 9 1.06 -35.39 48.13
C LEU A 9 2.10 -34.57 47.36
N GLN A 10 3.38 -34.77 47.67
CA GLN A 10 4.49 -34.14 46.95
C GLN A 10 4.59 -34.64 45.50
N THR A 11 4.43 -35.94 45.28
CA THR A 11 4.41 -36.53 43.93
C THR A 11 3.24 -35.97 43.09
N GLN A 12 2.06 -35.84 43.70
CA GLN A 12 0.88 -35.29 43.03
C GLN A 12 1.09 -33.82 42.64
N LEU A 13 1.69 -33.01 43.52
CA LEU A 13 2.01 -31.61 43.23
C LEU A 13 2.99 -31.47 42.07
N LEU A 14 4.04 -32.31 42.04
CA LEU A 14 5.01 -32.31 40.95
C LEU A 14 4.38 -32.71 39.62
N ALA A 15 3.54 -33.75 39.62
CA ALA A 15 2.82 -34.18 38.41
C ALA A 15 1.89 -33.08 37.89
N GLN A 16 1.19 -32.38 38.79
CA GLN A 16 0.33 -31.26 38.41
C GLN A 16 1.14 -30.08 37.86
N GLY A 17 2.28 -29.75 38.48
CA GLY A 17 3.19 -28.73 37.97
C GLY A 17 3.71 -29.04 36.57
N GLN A 18 4.10 -30.31 36.33
CA GLN A 18 4.53 -30.76 35.00
C GLN A 18 3.41 -30.62 33.98
N GLN A 19 2.19 -31.05 34.31
CA GLN A 19 1.04 -30.93 33.43
C GLN A 19 0.73 -29.46 33.08
N LEU A 20 0.85 -28.54 34.04
CA LEU A 20 0.68 -27.11 33.78
C LEU A 20 1.75 -26.57 32.82
N HIS A 21 3.01 -26.98 32.98
CA HIS A 21 4.07 -26.59 32.05
C HIS A 21 3.83 -27.12 30.63
N ASP A 22 3.44 -28.39 30.50
CA ASP A 22 3.18 -29.01 29.20
C ASP A 22 1.99 -28.34 28.49
N THR A 23 0.90 -28.09 29.22
CA THR A 23 -0.27 -27.37 28.68
C THR A 23 0.05 -25.94 28.30
N ASN A 24 0.90 -25.25 29.07
CA ASN A 24 1.36 -23.91 28.72
C ASN A 24 2.20 -23.93 27.42
N ALA A 25 3.12 -24.88 27.27
CA ALA A 25 3.93 -25.02 26.06
C ALA A 25 3.06 -25.29 24.81
N VAL A 26 2.01 -26.10 24.94
CA VAL A 26 1.03 -26.31 23.86
C VAL A 26 0.27 -25.03 23.54
N THR A 27 -0.13 -24.28 24.57
CA THR A 27 -0.86 -23.02 24.40
C THR A 27 -0.03 -21.99 23.64
N GLU A 28 1.24 -21.79 24.01
CA GLU A 28 2.17 -20.90 23.29
C GLU A 28 2.38 -21.30 21.83
N LYS A 29 2.48 -22.62 21.58
CA LYS A 29 2.58 -23.14 20.22
C LYS A 29 1.33 -22.82 19.39
N LEU A 30 0.13 -23.00 19.97
CA LEU A 30 -1.13 -22.68 19.29
C LEU A 30 -1.25 -21.18 19.02
N TRP A 31 -0.80 -20.32 19.94
CA TRP A 31 -0.74 -18.87 19.71
C TRP A 31 0.13 -18.49 18.53
N THR A 32 1.32 -19.08 18.44
CA THR A 32 2.22 -18.85 17.30
C THR A 32 1.56 -19.28 15.99
N GLN A 33 0.94 -20.47 15.97
CA GLN A 33 0.24 -20.97 14.79
C GLN A 33 -0.94 -20.09 14.38
N LEU A 34 -1.72 -19.60 15.36
CA LEU A 34 -2.84 -18.70 15.10
C LEU A 34 -2.35 -17.40 14.47
N PHE A 35 -1.28 -16.82 15.03
CA PHE A 35 -0.68 -15.61 14.51
C PHE A 35 -0.15 -15.80 13.08
N ASP A 36 0.57 -16.90 12.81
CA ASP A 36 1.06 -17.22 11.46
C ASP A 36 -0.08 -17.36 10.44
N LEU A 37 -1.19 -17.99 10.84
CA LEU A 37 -2.37 -18.11 9.99
C LEU A 37 -3.04 -16.77 9.72
N GLN A 38 -3.14 -15.91 10.72
CA GLN A 38 -3.68 -14.55 10.57
C GLN A 38 -2.85 -13.74 9.59
N MET A 39 -1.52 -13.80 9.71
CA MET A 39 -0.61 -13.12 8.78
C MET A 39 -0.80 -13.61 7.34
N ARG A 40 -0.86 -14.93 7.13
CA ARG A 40 -1.09 -15.49 5.78
C ARG A 40 -2.44 -15.11 5.20
N LEU A 41 -3.48 -15.06 6.02
CA LEU A 41 -4.81 -14.65 5.56
C LEU A 41 -4.79 -13.19 5.11
N PHE A 42 -4.14 -12.32 5.89
CA PHE A 42 -3.94 -10.92 5.51
C PHE A 42 -3.16 -10.77 4.20
N ASP A 43 -2.09 -11.55 4.00
CA ASP A 43 -1.31 -11.53 2.76
C ASP A 43 -2.18 -11.92 1.54
N VAL A 44 -3.00 -12.97 1.69
CA VAL A 44 -3.91 -13.42 0.63
C VAL A 44 -4.99 -12.38 0.32
N GLU A 45 -5.53 -11.70 1.34
CA GLU A 45 -6.48 -10.60 1.15
C GLU A 45 -5.84 -9.43 0.40
N CYS A 46 -4.61 -9.06 0.76
CA CYS A 46 -3.87 -8.02 0.05
C CYS A 46 -3.61 -8.38 -1.42
N GLU A 47 -3.20 -9.61 -1.70
CA GLU A 47 -3.00 -10.09 -3.07
C GLU A 47 -4.32 -10.10 -3.85
N HIS A 48 -5.41 -10.56 -3.24
CA HIS A 48 -6.74 -10.53 -3.84
C HIS A 48 -7.14 -9.10 -4.24
N ASP A 49 -7.03 -8.14 -3.33
CA ASP A 49 -7.41 -6.74 -3.60
C ASP A 49 -6.56 -6.12 -4.72
N LEU A 50 -5.26 -6.43 -4.73
CA LEU A 50 -4.35 -5.98 -5.79
C LEU A 50 -4.73 -6.59 -7.15
N THR A 51 -5.04 -7.88 -7.19
CA THR A 51 -5.46 -8.53 -8.45
C THR A 51 -6.83 -8.03 -8.92
N GLN A 52 -7.75 -7.74 -8.01
CA GLN A 52 -9.05 -7.15 -8.32
C GLN A 52 -8.88 -5.74 -8.92
N LEU A 53 -8.04 -4.90 -8.31
CA LEU A 53 -7.69 -3.58 -8.84
C LEU A 53 -7.08 -3.67 -10.24
N HIS A 54 -6.16 -4.61 -10.45
CA HIS A 54 -5.54 -4.83 -11.75
C HIS A 54 -6.59 -5.21 -12.81
N LEU A 55 -7.51 -6.11 -12.46
CA LEU A 55 -8.59 -6.54 -13.36
C LEU A 55 -9.50 -5.37 -13.73
N GLU A 56 -9.88 -4.55 -12.75
CA GLU A 56 -10.70 -3.34 -12.97
C GLU A 56 -9.97 -2.35 -13.90
N MET A 57 -8.67 -2.13 -13.69
CA MET A 57 -7.85 -1.32 -14.58
C MET A 57 -7.84 -1.89 -16.01
N MET A 58 -7.63 -3.19 -16.18
CA MET A 58 -7.65 -3.81 -17.52
C MET A 58 -9.01 -3.69 -18.19
N GLN A 59 -10.10 -3.79 -17.44
CA GLN A 59 -11.46 -3.65 -17.95
C GLN A 59 -11.73 -2.22 -18.42
N MET A 60 -11.31 -1.21 -17.66
CA MET A 60 -11.46 0.20 -18.05
C MET A 60 -10.61 0.57 -19.27
N HIS A 61 -9.46 -0.10 -19.46
CA HIS A 61 -8.57 0.13 -20.60
C HIS A 61 -8.83 -0.85 -21.75
N GLN A 62 -9.90 -1.67 -21.67
CA GLN A 62 -10.20 -2.64 -22.71
C GLN A 62 -10.63 -1.89 -23.98
N PRO A 63 -9.93 -2.06 -25.12
CA PRO A 63 -10.34 -1.42 -26.35
C PRO A 63 -11.70 -1.97 -26.76
N PRO A 64 -12.60 -1.12 -27.31
CA PRO A 64 -13.95 -1.53 -27.66
C PRO A 64 -13.91 -2.73 -28.63
N PRO A 65 -14.80 -3.73 -28.48
CA PRO A 65 -14.73 -5.02 -29.18
C PRO A 65 -14.94 -4.93 -30.70
N ASN A 66 -15.12 -3.74 -31.26
CA ASN A 66 -15.40 -3.57 -32.67
C ASN A 66 -14.92 -2.20 -33.17
N LYS A 67 -13.60 -2.01 -33.25
CA LYS A 67 -13.01 -1.05 -34.19
C LYS A 67 -11.84 -1.76 -34.86
N ALA A 68 -11.91 -1.80 -36.18
CA ALA A 68 -10.89 -2.36 -37.06
C ALA A 68 -9.48 -2.04 -36.55
N ALA A 69 -8.56 -3.00 -36.71
CA ALA A 69 -7.15 -2.85 -36.38
C ALA A 69 -6.67 -1.43 -36.71
N PRO A 70 -6.00 -0.73 -35.78
CA PRO A 70 -5.59 0.64 -36.03
C PRO A 70 -4.69 0.61 -37.27
N LYS A 71 -5.14 1.25 -38.35
CA LYS A 71 -4.25 1.62 -39.46
C LYS A 71 -3.06 2.28 -38.78
N THR A 72 -1.88 1.71 -38.97
CA THR A 72 -0.60 2.13 -38.40
C THR A 72 -0.46 3.66 -38.49
N CYS A 73 -0.92 4.37 -37.47
CA CYS A 73 -0.58 5.77 -37.28
C CYS A 73 0.90 5.77 -36.95
N HIS A 74 1.64 6.58 -37.70
CA HIS A 74 3.09 6.72 -37.58
C HIS A 74 3.53 6.74 -36.12
N GLN A 75 4.31 5.74 -35.73
CA GLN A 75 4.94 5.71 -34.42
C GLN A 75 5.82 6.96 -34.30
N HIS A 76 5.34 7.97 -33.58
CA HIS A 76 6.22 8.97 -33.01
C HIS A 76 7.13 8.23 -32.05
N LYS A 77 8.37 7.96 -32.48
CA LYS A 77 9.41 7.46 -31.58
C LYS A 77 9.49 8.45 -30.41
N PRO A 78 9.27 8.03 -29.16
CA PRO A 78 9.50 8.91 -28.02
C PRO A 78 10.97 9.29 -28.04
N LYS A 79 11.26 10.56 -28.37
CA LYS A 79 12.61 11.10 -28.27
C LYS A 79 12.98 11.18 -26.79
N PRO A 80 14.20 10.77 -26.40
CA PRO A 80 14.62 10.82 -25.01
C PRO A 80 14.60 12.26 -24.51
N LYS A 81 13.90 12.50 -23.40
CA LYS A 81 13.92 13.79 -22.69
C LYS A 81 15.27 13.91 -22.00
N GLN A 82 16.04 14.95 -22.33
CA GLN A 82 17.31 15.23 -21.68
C GLN A 82 17.04 15.82 -20.29
N VAL A 83 17.62 15.20 -19.27
CA VAL A 83 17.53 15.66 -17.88
C VAL A 83 18.80 16.44 -17.59
N ASP A 84 18.66 17.71 -17.19
CA ASP A 84 19.77 18.49 -16.65
C ASP A 84 19.65 18.55 -15.12
N TYR A 85 20.79 18.29 -14.48
CA TYR A 85 20.93 18.32 -13.03
C TYR A 85 21.73 19.55 -12.63
N THR A 86 21.13 20.38 -11.80
CA THR A 86 21.82 21.53 -11.19
C THR A 86 22.03 21.25 -9.71
N TYR A 87 23.30 21.24 -9.30
CA TYR A 87 23.70 21.05 -7.91
C TYR A 87 24.02 22.40 -7.27
N TYR A 88 23.34 22.72 -6.17
CA TYR A 88 23.60 23.92 -5.37
C TYR A 88 24.59 23.60 -4.23
N PRO A 89 25.39 24.58 -3.78
CA PRO A 89 26.43 24.37 -2.77
C PRO A 89 25.90 23.94 -1.39
N ASP A 90 24.59 24.12 -1.14
CA ASP A 90 23.92 23.71 0.11
C ASP A 90 23.53 22.22 0.13
N GLY A 91 23.83 21.47 -0.94
CA GLY A 91 23.54 20.04 -1.06
C GLY A 91 22.18 19.70 -1.67
N ASP A 92 21.36 20.71 -1.96
CA ASP A 92 20.06 20.53 -2.59
C ASP A 92 20.20 20.26 -4.10
N GLN A 93 19.43 19.26 -4.58
CA GLN A 93 19.36 18.87 -5.99
C GLN A 93 18.02 19.32 -6.58
N ASN A 94 18.06 20.10 -7.66
CA ASN A 94 16.87 20.41 -8.46
C ASN A 94 16.94 19.69 -9.82
N VAL A 95 15.83 19.11 -10.25
CA VAL A 95 15.70 18.38 -11.52
C VAL A 95 14.79 19.18 -12.44
N ILE A 96 15.34 19.69 -13.55
CA ILE A 96 14.58 20.46 -14.55
C ILE A 96 14.41 19.60 -15.80
N TRP A 97 13.14 19.37 -16.18
CA TRP A 97 12.80 18.62 -17.39
C TRP A 97 12.66 19.59 -18.57
N HIS A 98 13.66 19.62 -19.46
CA HIS A 98 13.58 20.42 -20.69
C HIS A 98 12.84 19.64 -21.79
N SER A 99 11.89 20.31 -22.45
CA SER A 99 11.39 19.89 -23.76
C SER A 99 12.16 20.70 -24.80
N ASP A 100 12.78 20.02 -25.76
CA ASP A 100 13.70 20.58 -26.76
C ASP A 100 13.10 21.81 -27.50
N PRO A 101 13.80 22.97 -27.56
CA PRO A 101 13.31 24.17 -28.24
C PRO A 101 13.35 24.11 -29.78
N GLU A 102 13.85 23.05 -30.41
CA GLU A 102 13.87 22.89 -31.88
C GLU A 102 12.49 22.55 -32.49
N THR A 103 11.40 23.05 -31.90
CA THR A 103 10.08 23.03 -32.53
C THR A 103 9.86 24.40 -33.18
N PRO A 104 9.82 24.53 -34.52
CA PRO A 104 9.38 25.79 -35.12
C PRO A 104 7.99 26.09 -34.55
N ALA A 105 7.86 27.28 -33.96
CA ALA A 105 6.59 27.80 -33.49
C ALA A 105 5.61 27.79 -34.68
N SER A 106 4.79 26.75 -34.75
CA SER A 106 3.69 26.70 -35.70
C SER A 106 2.63 27.62 -35.13
N ASP A 107 2.75 28.88 -35.54
CA ASP A 107 1.74 29.91 -35.40
C ASP A 107 0.48 29.42 -36.12
N ALA A 108 -0.42 28.79 -35.36
CA ALA A 108 -1.76 28.43 -35.79
C ALA A 108 -2.64 28.32 -34.55
N SER A 109 -3.47 29.34 -34.36
CA SER A 109 -4.68 29.28 -33.57
C SER A 109 -5.39 27.94 -33.75
N ASP A 110 -5.51 27.17 -32.67
CA ASP A 110 -6.62 26.24 -32.45
C ASP A 110 -6.60 25.80 -30.98
N HIS A 111 -7.08 26.68 -30.11
CA HIS A 111 -7.54 26.28 -28.79
C HIS A 111 -8.96 25.69 -28.94
N PRO A 112 -9.20 24.40 -28.69
CA PRO A 112 -10.55 23.94 -28.39
C PRO A 112 -11.00 24.56 -27.05
N PRO A 113 -12.20 25.17 -26.96
CA PRO A 113 -12.69 25.74 -25.71
C PRO A 113 -13.20 24.60 -24.83
N GLY A 114 -12.34 24.05 -23.97
CA GLY A 114 -12.77 22.94 -23.10
C GLY A 114 -11.75 22.37 -22.14
N SER A 115 -10.51 22.88 -22.07
CA SER A 115 -9.57 22.42 -21.05
C SER A 115 -9.90 23.05 -19.70
N PRO A 116 -10.22 22.28 -18.64
CA PRO A 116 -10.38 22.85 -17.31
C PRO A 116 -9.05 23.49 -16.91
N GLN A 117 -9.09 24.77 -16.53
CA GLN A 117 -7.95 25.39 -15.88
C GLN A 117 -7.71 24.63 -14.59
N TYR A 118 -6.56 23.95 -14.49
CA TYR A 118 -6.06 23.48 -13.22
C TYR A 118 -5.69 24.72 -12.40
N THR A 119 -6.64 25.24 -11.64
CA THR A 119 -6.32 26.00 -10.44
C THR A 119 -5.61 25.03 -9.51
N HIS A 120 -4.35 25.31 -9.22
CA HIS A 120 -3.63 24.65 -8.14
C HIS A 120 -4.55 24.62 -6.91
N PRO A 121 -4.88 23.44 -6.33
CA PRO A 121 -5.53 23.43 -5.05
C PRO A 121 -4.53 23.99 -4.04
N THR A 122 -4.82 25.18 -3.52
CA THR A 122 -4.15 25.72 -2.33
C THR A 122 -4.30 24.65 -1.24
N PRO A 123 -3.21 24.15 -0.64
CA PRO A 123 -3.33 23.21 0.46
C PRO A 123 -4.17 23.86 1.58
N PRO A 124 -5.10 23.13 2.21
CA PRO A 124 -5.84 23.68 3.33
C PRO A 124 -4.85 24.10 4.43
N PRO A 125 -5.13 25.19 5.16
CA PRO A 125 -4.29 25.59 6.27
C PRO A 125 -4.19 24.44 7.28
N PHE A 126 -3.00 24.27 7.87
CA PHE A 126 -2.61 23.17 8.77
C PHE A 126 -3.53 22.97 10.00
N ASN A 127 -4.51 23.87 10.21
CA ASN A 127 -5.44 23.85 11.33
C ASN A 127 -6.83 23.26 10.98
N SER A 128 -7.00 22.62 9.82
CA SER A 128 -8.28 22.01 9.41
C SER A 128 -8.44 20.54 9.80
N ILE A 129 -7.55 19.98 10.63
CA ILE A 129 -7.76 18.65 11.22
C ILE A 129 -8.80 18.81 12.35
N PRO A 130 -10.00 18.20 12.27
CA PRO A 130 -10.84 18.10 13.45
C PRO A 130 -10.11 17.21 14.47
N SER A 131 -9.75 17.79 15.62
CA SER A 131 -9.24 17.03 16.76
C SER A 131 -10.19 15.87 17.07
N PRO A 132 -9.68 14.65 17.33
CA PRO A 132 -10.52 13.55 17.77
C PRO A 132 -11.15 13.93 19.12
N GLN A 133 -12.46 14.16 19.13
CA GLN A 133 -13.21 14.31 20.37
C GLN A 133 -13.30 12.94 21.03
N PHE A 134 -12.32 12.59 21.84
CA PHE A 134 -12.52 11.64 22.92
C PHE A 134 -13.39 12.32 23.97
N ALA A 135 -14.69 12.06 23.93
CA ALA A 135 -15.60 12.42 25.00
C ALA A 135 -16.29 11.14 25.51
N HIS A 136 -15.85 10.75 26.69
CA HIS A 136 -16.42 9.75 27.57
C HIS A 136 -17.94 9.90 27.69
N HIS A 137 -18.64 8.78 27.62
CA HIS A 137 -19.85 8.60 28.41
C HIS A 137 -19.78 7.27 29.14
N CYS A 138 -19.82 7.37 30.46
CA CYS A 138 -20.14 6.31 31.41
C CYS A 138 -21.53 5.73 31.14
#